data_AF-A0AAN8PG36-F1
#
_entry.id   AF-A0AAN8PG36-F1
#
_cell.length_a   1.000
_cell.length_b   1.000
_cell.length_c   1.000
_cell.angle_alpha   90.00
_cell.angle_beta   90.00
_cell.angle_gamma   90.00
#
_symmetry.space_group_name_H-M   'P 1'
#
loop_
_entity.id
_entity.type
_entity.pdbx_description
1 polymer ?
#
loop_
_entity_poly.entity_id
_entity_poly.type
_entity_poly.pdbx_seq_one_letter_code
_entity_poly.pdbx_strand_id
1 'polypeptide(L)'
;METSKSSDVKKTPKGDVVLGETKSSPVTEIESSTNVHTSDSVPAAPKNVSKRLWEKFKLLEKRTDEATKHSREKRIKELQKKVLTKVTEEIQDDAGKVILQKYDVKFGPSIKDSPRKQQVDKTGSCTSGDNEDQWNEVKELLDVNQHLEVGTGLHRDKTELEKKIDEAVNRGDIQTAEELSDRLANRQFGKKISDAVEARDYLKRKKIEDDSVKQKKKKKLHWGFQEKERWETKGNM
;
A
#
# COMPACT_ATOMS: atom_id res chain seq x y z
N MET A 1 54.24 4.18 14.20
CA MET A 1 54.69 5.26 13.31
C MET A 1 53.48 5.67 12.50
N GLU A 2 52.74 6.67 12.99
CA GLU A 2 52.73 8.05 12.45
C GLU A 2 51.84 8.14 11.19
N THR A 3 50.84 9.02 11.04
CA THR A 3 50.39 10.22 11.78
C THR A 3 48.92 10.53 11.45
N SER A 4 48.30 11.30 12.35
CA SER A 4 46.99 11.97 12.27
C SER A 4 46.95 13.17 11.32
N LYS A 5 45.73 13.60 10.92
CA LYS A 5 45.27 14.98 10.58
C LYS A 5 43.76 14.88 10.24
N SER A 6 42.76 15.49 10.85
CA SER A 6 42.48 16.77 11.56
C SER A 6 42.47 18.04 10.69
N SER A 7 41.26 18.58 10.47
CA SER A 7 40.82 19.99 10.29
C SER A 7 39.40 19.93 9.68
N ASP A 8 38.27 20.31 10.26
CA ASP A 8 37.85 21.47 11.06
C ASP A 8 38.07 22.82 10.36
N VAL A 9 36.99 23.63 10.26
CA VAL A 9 36.92 25.11 10.16
C VAL A 9 35.56 25.56 9.54
N LYS A 10 34.67 26.06 10.42
CA LYS A 10 34.01 27.41 10.41
C LYS A 10 33.12 27.82 9.21
N LYS A 11 32.07 28.63 9.31
CA LYS A 11 31.48 29.49 10.37
C LYS A 11 30.19 30.08 9.80
N THR A 12 29.34 30.52 10.73
CA THR A 12 27.92 30.89 10.65
C THR A 12 27.70 32.37 10.21
N PRO A 13 26.55 33.03 10.49
CA PRO A 13 25.67 33.71 9.54
C PRO A 13 25.75 35.25 9.71
N LYS A 14 24.96 36.03 8.96
CA LYS A 14 24.54 37.44 9.21
C LYS A 14 23.78 37.95 7.95
N GLY A 15 22.73 38.75 8.03
CA GLY A 15 22.13 39.43 9.18
C GLY A 15 20.83 40.14 8.81
N ASP A 16 20.12 40.54 9.87
CA ASP A 16 18.93 41.37 9.95
C ASP A 16 19.18 42.86 9.59
N VAL A 17 18.12 43.69 9.80
CA VAL A 17 18.07 45.16 10.06
C VAL A 17 17.59 45.97 8.83
N VAL A 18 16.60 46.89 8.82
CA VAL A 18 15.70 47.60 9.77
C VAL A 18 14.64 48.35 8.90
N LEU A 19 13.33 48.38 9.20
CA LEU A 19 12.56 49.28 10.10
C LEU A 19 12.40 50.75 9.63
N GLY A 20 11.14 51.24 9.65
CA GLY A 20 10.71 52.64 9.54
C GLY A 20 9.47 52.82 8.63
N GLU A 21 8.21 52.71 9.10
CA GLU A 21 7.40 53.71 9.84
C GLU A 21 7.20 55.05 9.08
N THR A 22 6.06 55.75 9.01
CA THR A 22 4.69 55.68 9.55
C THR A 22 3.85 56.79 8.86
N LYS A 23 2.53 56.79 9.14
CA LYS A 23 1.52 57.88 9.08
C LYS A 23 0.52 57.75 7.92
N SER A 24 -0.80 57.81 8.11
CA SER A 24 -1.64 57.92 9.31
C SER A 24 -3.09 57.69 8.87
N SER A 25 -3.86 56.91 9.65
CA SER A 25 -5.34 56.88 9.61
C SER A 25 -5.94 58.21 10.12
N PRO A 26 -7.28 58.44 10.04
CA PRO A 26 -8.24 57.85 10.99
C PRO A 26 -9.48 57.22 10.32
N VAL A 27 -9.94 56.04 10.73
CA VAL A 27 -10.88 55.73 11.86
C VAL A 27 -12.34 56.05 11.51
N THR A 28 -13.16 55.00 11.45
CA THR A 28 -14.32 54.83 12.34
C THR A 28 -14.58 53.34 12.55
N GLU A 29 -14.59 52.97 13.83
CA GLU A 29 -14.95 51.69 14.41
C GLU A 29 -16.40 51.29 14.12
N ILE A 30 -16.71 50.00 14.22
CA ILE A 30 -17.58 49.43 15.26
C ILE A 30 -17.50 47.90 15.13
N GLU A 31 -16.87 47.28 16.15
CA GLU A 31 -17.32 46.13 16.96
C GLU A 31 -18.51 45.29 16.42
N SER A 32 -18.66 43.98 16.58
CA SER A 32 -18.05 42.98 17.46
C SER A 32 -18.67 41.61 17.11
N SER A 33 -17.97 40.55 17.50
CA SER A 33 -18.53 39.29 18.04
C SER A 33 -19.41 38.39 17.15
N THR A 34 -18.80 37.24 16.81
CA THR A 34 -19.34 35.89 17.02
C THR A 34 -20.87 35.70 17.07
N ASN A 35 -21.44 35.00 16.09
CA ASN A 35 -22.32 33.88 16.42
C ASN A 35 -22.51 32.91 15.25
N VAL A 36 -22.41 31.63 15.55
CA VAL A 36 -22.89 30.55 14.68
C VAL A 36 -24.42 30.64 14.65
N HIS A 37 -24.97 30.96 13.48
CA HIS A 37 -26.34 30.60 13.16
C HIS A 37 -26.43 30.13 11.72
N THR A 38 -26.37 28.80 11.59
CA THR A 38 -26.97 28.04 10.50
C THR A 38 -28.39 28.58 10.30
N SER A 39 -28.57 29.38 9.26
CA SER A 39 -29.88 29.71 8.73
C SER A 39 -29.82 29.44 7.23
N ASP A 40 -30.61 28.48 6.78
CA ASP A 40 -30.90 28.22 5.38
C ASP A 40 -31.60 29.45 4.79
N SER A 41 -30.83 30.48 4.44
CA SER A 41 -31.30 31.63 3.69
C SER A 41 -31.14 31.33 2.20
N VAL A 42 -32.23 30.96 1.54
CA VAL A 42 -32.27 30.83 0.08
C VAL A 42 -31.92 32.20 -0.52
N PRO A 43 -30.86 32.32 -1.35
CA PRO A 43 -30.46 33.61 -1.90
C PRO A 43 -31.60 34.21 -2.72
N ALA A 44 -31.97 35.45 -2.39
CA ALA A 44 -33.07 36.17 -3.02
C ALA A 44 -32.86 36.33 -4.54
N ALA A 45 -33.96 36.30 -5.30
CA ALA A 45 -33.93 36.41 -6.75
C ALA A 45 -33.30 37.75 -7.19
N PRO A 46 -32.39 37.76 -8.19
CA PRO A 46 -31.79 38.98 -8.69
C PRO A 46 -32.85 39.89 -9.34
N LYS A 47 -32.76 41.20 -9.10
CA LYS A 47 -33.78 42.21 -9.42
C LYS A 47 -34.20 42.27 -10.90
N ASN A 48 -33.35 41.78 -11.81
CA ASN A 48 -33.55 41.85 -13.27
C ASN A 48 -33.96 40.51 -13.91
N VAL A 49 -34.29 39.49 -13.11
CA VAL A 49 -34.66 38.16 -13.61
C VAL A 49 -36.08 37.83 -13.17
N SER A 50 -36.90 37.34 -14.09
CA SER A 50 -38.28 36.94 -13.76
C SER A 50 -38.27 35.79 -12.75
N LYS A 51 -39.24 35.79 -11.82
CA LYS A 51 -39.37 34.75 -10.77
C LYS A 51 -39.33 33.34 -11.37
N ARG A 52 -40.02 33.14 -12.50
CA ARG A 52 -40.06 31.88 -13.25
C ARG A 52 -38.69 31.44 -13.78
N LEU A 53 -37.87 32.37 -14.29
CA LEU A 53 -36.52 32.03 -14.73
C LEU A 53 -35.61 31.68 -13.55
N TRP A 54 -35.76 32.39 -12.43
CA TRP A 54 -34.98 32.14 -11.22
C TRP A 54 -35.31 30.77 -10.60
N GLU A 55 -36.59 30.41 -10.54
CA GLU A 55 -37.03 29.08 -10.10
C GLU A 55 -36.49 27.99 -11.03
N LYS A 56 -36.54 28.20 -12.35
CA LYS A 56 -35.96 27.26 -13.32
C LYS A 56 -34.44 27.13 -13.14
N PHE A 57 -33.73 28.23 -12.87
CA PHE A 57 -32.30 28.22 -12.59
C PHE A 57 -31.97 27.44 -11.31
N LYS A 58 -32.71 27.67 -10.22
CA LYS A 58 -32.54 26.91 -8.97
C LYS A 58 -32.86 25.43 -9.14
N LEU A 59 -33.85 25.09 -9.98
CA LEU A 59 -34.15 23.70 -10.32
C LEU A 59 -33.02 23.05 -11.13
N LEU A 60 -32.43 23.78 -12.08
CA LEU A 60 -31.26 23.34 -12.85
C LEU A 60 -30.04 23.13 -11.94
N GLU A 61 -29.76 24.08 -11.05
CA GLU A 61 -28.67 24.02 -10.07
C GLU A 61 -28.80 22.77 -9.19
N LYS A 62 -29.99 22.52 -8.61
CA LYS A 62 -30.29 21.30 -7.85
C LYS A 62 -30.04 20.03 -8.67
N ARG A 63 -30.52 19.98 -9.91
CA ARG A 63 -30.32 18.82 -10.79
C ARG A 63 -28.83 18.59 -11.11
N THR A 64 -28.05 19.65 -11.31
CA THR A 64 -26.59 19.53 -11.54
C THR A 64 -25.84 19.13 -10.28
N ASP A 65 -26.23 19.65 -9.12
CA ASP A 65 -25.64 19.24 -7.83
C ASP A 65 -25.97 17.79 -7.51
N GLU A 66 -27.20 17.33 -7.75
CA GLU A 66 -27.58 15.92 -7.59
C GLU A 66 -26.77 15.00 -8.50
N ALA A 67 -26.59 15.37 -9.78
CA ALA A 67 -25.79 14.60 -10.73
C ALA A 67 -24.30 14.54 -10.33
N THR A 68 -23.76 15.63 -9.77
CA THR A 68 -22.35 15.70 -9.35
C THR A 68 -22.11 15.21 -7.93
N LYS A 69 -23.14 15.16 -7.08
CA LYS A 69 -23.07 14.73 -5.68
C LYS A 69 -22.51 13.33 -5.56
N HIS A 70 -23.01 12.38 -6.36
CA HIS A 70 -22.53 11.00 -6.31
C HIS A 70 -21.05 10.88 -6.69
N SER A 71 -20.57 11.70 -7.64
CA SER A 71 -19.16 11.75 -8.02
C SER A 71 -18.29 12.41 -6.94
N ARG A 72 -18.75 13.53 -6.36
CA ARG A 72 -18.08 14.23 -5.26
C ARG A 72 -17.96 13.33 -4.02
N GLU A 73 -19.04 12.65 -3.65
CA GLU A 73 -19.06 11.71 -2.52
C GLU A 73 -18.10 10.54 -2.73
N LYS A 74 -18.06 9.96 -3.93
CA LYS A 74 -17.10 8.91 -4.27
C LYS A 74 -15.66 9.42 -4.15
N ARG A 75 -15.37 10.58 -4.73
CA ARG A 75 -14.06 11.22 -4.66
C ARG A 75 -13.65 11.50 -3.22
N ILE A 76 -14.55 11.98 -2.37
CA ILE A 76 -14.29 12.23 -0.95
C ILE A 76 -13.98 10.92 -0.23
N LYS A 77 -14.77 9.86 -0.44
CA LYS A 77 -14.53 8.54 0.16
C LYS A 77 -13.18 7.94 -0.27
N GLU A 78 -12.82 8.09 -1.55
CA GLU A 78 -11.52 7.63 -2.07
C GLU A 78 -10.35 8.40 -1.45
N LEU A 79 -10.47 9.73 -1.33
CA LEU A 79 -9.47 10.56 -0.66
C LEU A 79 -9.32 10.20 0.82
N GLN A 80 -10.43 10.03 1.53
CA GLN A 80 -10.43 9.57 2.93
C GLN A 80 -9.73 8.22 3.06
N LYS A 81 -10.08 7.25 2.22
CA LYS A 81 -9.43 5.93 2.21
C LYS A 81 -7.93 6.05 1.95
N LYS A 82 -7.51 6.88 0.99
CA LYS A 82 -6.10 7.10 0.66
C LYS A 82 -5.32 7.75 1.80
N VAL A 83 -5.93 8.68 2.53
CA VAL A 83 -5.30 9.29 3.72
C VAL A 83 -5.19 8.26 4.83
N LEU A 84 -6.26 7.52 5.11
CA LEU A 84 -6.27 6.44 6.11
C LEU A 84 -5.21 5.38 5.83
N THR A 85 -5.06 4.92 4.57
CA THR A 85 -4.03 3.94 4.20
C THR A 85 -2.61 4.48 4.40
N LYS A 86 -2.37 5.75 4.10
CA LYS A 86 -1.06 6.37 4.34
C LYS A 86 -0.75 6.48 5.83
N VAL A 87 -1.70 6.94 6.63
CA VAL A 87 -1.55 7.02 8.09
C VAL A 87 -1.28 5.64 8.69
N THR A 88 -1.90 4.57 8.17
CA THR A 88 -1.60 3.20 8.62
C THR A 88 -0.21 2.71 8.24
N GLU A 89 0.28 3.07 7.05
CA GLU A 89 1.60 2.67 6.57
C GLU A 89 2.71 3.39 7.36
N GLU A 90 2.48 4.65 7.73
CA GLU A 90 3.43 5.48 8.48
C GLU A 90 3.46 5.15 9.98
N ILE A 91 2.33 4.72 10.58
CA ILE A 91 2.28 4.33 12.00
C ILE A 91 2.63 2.85 12.15
N GLN A 92 3.92 2.56 12.24
CA GLN A 92 4.42 1.21 12.53
C GLN A 92 4.39 0.87 14.03
N ASP A 93 4.45 1.90 14.90
CA ASP A 93 4.45 1.73 16.35
C ASP A 93 3.12 1.20 16.89
N ASP A 94 3.17 0.14 17.69
CA ASP A 94 1.97 -0.46 18.29
C ASP A 94 1.28 0.49 19.28
N ALA A 95 2.03 1.38 19.93
CA ALA A 95 1.47 2.45 20.77
C ALA A 95 0.62 3.45 19.95
N GLY A 96 1.04 3.77 18.73
CA GLY A 96 0.30 4.66 17.83
C GLY A 96 -1.04 4.05 17.39
N LYS A 97 -1.07 2.76 17.11
CA LYS A 97 -2.30 2.03 16.74
C LYS A 97 -3.33 2.04 17.87
N VAL A 98 -2.89 1.84 19.12
CA VAL A 98 -3.77 1.88 20.31
C VAL A 98 -4.37 3.28 20.51
N ILE A 99 -3.58 4.33 20.28
CA ILE A 99 -4.05 5.72 20.39
C ILE A 99 -5.10 6.02 19.30
N LEU A 100 -4.87 5.61 18.05
CA LEU A 100 -5.88 5.83 16.98
C LEU A 100 -7.18 5.05 17.24
N GLN A 101 -7.08 3.85 17.80
CA GLN A 101 -8.26 3.07 18.20
C GLN A 101 -9.07 3.76 19.32
N LYS A 102 -8.39 4.48 20.24
CA LYS A 102 -9.02 5.28 21.31
C LYS A 102 -9.85 6.45 20.77
N TYR A 103 -9.46 7.01 19.62
CA TYR A 103 -10.19 8.10 18.95
C TYR A 103 -11.13 7.60 17.84
N ASP A 104 -11.57 6.33 17.90
CA ASP A 104 -12.53 5.70 16.99
C ASP A 104 -12.15 5.71 15.50
N VAL A 105 -10.87 5.86 15.18
CA VAL A 105 -10.37 5.68 13.81
C VAL A 105 -10.39 4.18 13.49
N LYS A 106 -11.44 3.70 12.81
CA LYS A 106 -11.58 2.30 12.42
C LYS A 106 -10.67 1.98 11.23
N PHE A 107 -9.77 1.03 11.40
CA PHE A 107 -8.92 0.51 10.33
C PHE A 107 -9.59 -0.68 9.65
N GLY A 108 -9.72 -0.65 8.32
CA GLY A 108 -10.22 -1.76 7.51
C GLY A 108 -11.71 -1.70 7.11
N PRO A 109 -12.18 -2.65 6.28
CA PRO A 109 -13.51 -2.62 5.68
C PRO A 109 -14.63 -2.73 6.73
N SER A 110 -15.65 -1.89 6.61
CA SER A 110 -16.80 -1.79 7.52
C SER A 110 -17.52 -3.14 7.68
N ILE A 111 -17.27 -3.83 8.80
CA ILE A 111 -18.09 -4.94 9.27
C ILE A 111 -19.36 -4.31 9.85
N LYS A 112 -20.53 -4.68 9.31
CA LYS A 112 -21.82 -4.20 9.78
C LYS A 112 -22.10 -4.75 11.18
N ASP A 113 -22.63 -3.89 12.04
CA ASP A 113 -22.85 -4.10 13.47
C ASP A 113 -23.79 -5.28 13.77
N SER A 114 -23.40 -6.11 14.75
CA SER A 114 -24.26 -7.06 15.45
C SER A 114 -24.02 -6.87 16.97
N PRO A 115 -25.07 -6.90 17.82
CA PRO A 115 -24.93 -6.45 19.19
C PRO A 115 -24.17 -7.46 20.06
N ARG A 116 -23.02 -6.98 20.53
CA ARG A 116 -22.24 -7.31 21.73
C ARG A 116 -22.90 -8.29 22.73
N LYS A 117 -22.38 -9.53 22.79
CA LYS A 117 -22.21 -10.28 24.05
C LYS A 117 -20.74 -10.19 24.47
N GLN A 118 -20.52 -9.70 25.68
CA GLN A 118 -19.22 -9.70 26.35
C GLN A 118 -18.86 -11.14 26.77
N GLN A 119 -17.72 -11.66 26.32
CA GLN A 119 -16.85 -12.59 27.05
C GLN A 119 -15.40 -12.38 26.54
N VAL A 120 -14.54 -11.77 27.36
CA VAL A 120 -13.47 -12.43 28.14
C VAL A 120 -12.42 -13.11 27.26
N ASP A 121 -11.28 -12.43 27.14
CA ASP A 121 -9.91 -12.88 26.88
C ASP A 121 -9.73 -14.32 26.36
N LYS A 122 -9.53 -14.46 25.04
CA LYS A 122 -8.78 -15.56 24.44
C LYS A 122 -7.96 -15.08 23.24
N THR A 123 -6.65 -15.19 23.40
CA THR A 123 -5.62 -15.23 22.37
C THR A 123 -6.02 -16.10 21.16
N GLY A 124 -5.80 -15.60 19.94
CA GLY A 124 -5.64 -16.39 18.71
C GLY A 124 -6.92 -16.90 18.03
N SER A 125 -7.55 -16.06 17.20
CA SER A 125 -8.56 -16.53 16.22
C SER A 125 -7.85 -17.13 15.01
N CYS A 126 -7.85 -18.45 14.96
CA CYS A 126 -7.31 -19.31 13.92
C CYS A 126 -8.07 -19.18 12.59
N THR A 127 -7.39 -18.68 11.56
CA THR A 127 -7.71 -19.01 10.15
C THR A 127 -6.95 -20.30 9.80
N SER A 128 -7.35 -21.43 10.37
CA SER A 128 -6.60 -22.69 10.20
C SER A 128 -6.53 -23.13 8.73
N GLY A 129 -7.63 -22.95 7.98
CA GLY A 129 -7.72 -23.39 6.58
C GLY A 129 -6.80 -22.62 5.63
N ASP A 130 -6.77 -21.28 5.74
CA ASP A 130 -5.94 -20.46 4.85
C ASP A 130 -4.43 -20.71 5.05
N ASN A 131 -4.02 -21.10 6.26
CA ASN A 131 -2.64 -21.43 6.56
C ASN A 131 -2.26 -22.84 6.06
N GLU A 132 -3.18 -23.80 6.11
CA GLU A 132 -2.97 -25.14 5.56
C GLU A 132 -2.81 -25.12 4.04
N ASP A 133 -3.66 -24.36 3.33
CA ASP A 133 -3.55 -24.21 1.88
C ASP A 133 -2.23 -23.54 1.48
N GLN A 134 -1.85 -22.47 2.20
CA GLN A 134 -0.56 -21.81 1.98
C GLN A 134 0.63 -22.73 2.23
N TRP A 135 0.54 -23.63 3.22
CA TRP A 135 1.59 -24.59 3.52
C TRP A 135 1.66 -25.73 2.50
N ASN A 136 0.51 -26.20 2.01
CA ASN A 136 0.43 -27.20 0.95
C ASN A 136 1.08 -26.68 -0.34
N GLU A 137 0.80 -25.43 -0.75
CA GLU A 137 1.44 -24.80 -1.91
C GLU A 137 2.98 -24.76 -1.79
N VAL A 138 3.51 -24.48 -0.60
CA VAL A 138 4.97 -24.44 -0.35
C VAL A 138 5.56 -25.84 -0.31
N LYS A 139 4.85 -26.80 0.29
CA LYS A 139 5.29 -28.20 0.42
C LYS A 139 5.52 -28.86 -0.94
N GLU A 140 4.65 -28.59 -1.91
CA GLU A 140 4.80 -29.06 -3.29
C GLU A 140 6.09 -28.53 -3.96
N LEU A 141 6.57 -27.35 -3.55
CA LEU A 141 7.74 -26.69 -4.12
C LEU A 141 9.07 -27.06 -3.44
N LEU A 142 9.05 -27.66 -2.24
CA LEU A 142 10.25 -28.03 -1.48
C LEU A 142 11.10 -29.12 -2.16
N ASP A 143 10.47 -30.03 -2.93
CA ASP A 143 11.13 -31.23 -3.46
C ASP A 143 11.43 -31.18 -4.96
N VAL A 144 10.85 -30.22 -5.69
CA VAL A 144 10.92 -30.16 -7.17
C VAL A 144 12.35 -30.18 -7.69
N ASN A 145 13.29 -29.54 -6.99
CA ASN A 145 14.68 -29.38 -7.43
C ASN A 145 15.66 -30.37 -6.79
N GLN A 146 15.23 -31.33 -5.96
CA GLN A 146 16.18 -32.26 -5.30
C GLN A 146 16.99 -33.09 -6.31
N HIS A 147 16.40 -33.45 -7.45
CA HIS A 147 17.08 -34.20 -8.50
C HIS A 147 18.22 -33.42 -9.18
N LEU A 148 18.23 -32.08 -9.08
CA LEU A 148 19.29 -31.22 -9.64
C LEU A 148 20.53 -31.16 -8.73
N GLU A 149 20.36 -31.40 -7.43
CA GLU A 149 21.45 -31.31 -6.43
C GLU A 149 22.38 -32.52 -6.46
N VAL A 150 21.96 -33.64 -7.07
CA VAL A 150 22.70 -34.92 -7.09
C VAL A 150 23.96 -34.88 -7.96
N GLY A 151 24.12 -33.87 -8.83
CA GLY A 151 25.17 -33.84 -9.86
C GLY A 151 26.29 -32.81 -9.67
N THR A 152 26.25 -31.92 -8.69
CA THR A 152 27.30 -30.88 -8.54
C THR A 152 28.49 -31.43 -7.74
N GLY A 153 29.16 -32.43 -8.31
CA GLY A 153 30.35 -33.10 -7.76
C GLY A 153 31.64 -32.27 -7.79
N LEU A 154 31.56 -30.94 -7.68
CA LEU A 154 32.74 -30.07 -7.68
C LEU A 154 32.61 -29.02 -6.58
N HIS A 155 33.00 -29.45 -5.37
CA HIS A 155 33.62 -28.63 -4.33
C HIS A 155 33.01 -27.22 -4.12
N ARG A 156 31.82 -27.14 -3.49
CA ARG A 156 31.52 -25.92 -2.72
C ARG A 156 32.53 -25.84 -1.59
N ASP A 157 33.05 -24.64 -1.34
CA ASP A 157 33.86 -24.40 -0.16
C ASP A 157 33.06 -24.77 1.09
N LYS A 158 33.68 -25.60 1.95
CA LYS A 158 33.06 -26.03 3.20
C LYS A 158 32.61 -24.83 4.00
N THR A 159 31.36 -24.83 4.44
CA THR A 159 30.86 -23.76 5.30
C THR A 159 31.56 -23.81 6.65
N GLU A 160 31.59 -22.70 7.39
CA GLU A 160 32.27 -22.65 8.69
C GLU A 160 31.71 -23.67 9.70
N LEU A 161 30.41 -23.99 9.61
CA LEU A 161 29.80 -25.03 10.43
C LEU A 161 30.31 -26.42 10.06
N GLU A 162 30.46 -26.73 8.77
CA GLU A 162 31.03 -28.00 8.30
C GLU A 162 32.48 -28.16 8.76
N LYS A 163 33.29 -27.08 8.72
CA LYS A 163 34.66 -27.11 9.25
C LYS A 163 34.69 -27.40 10.76
N LYS A 164 33.78 -26.78 11.52
CA LYS A 164 33.67 -27.03 12.97
C LYS A 164 33.21 -28.45 13.28
N ILE A 165 32.31 -29.01 12.47
CA ILE A 165 31.92 -30.43 12.56
C ILE A 165 33.15 -31.32 12.31
N ASP A 166 33.91 -31.07 11.24
CA ASP A 166 35.14 -31.82 10.93
C ASP A 166 36.15 -31.72 12.09
N GLU A 167 36.34 -30.53 12.68
CA GLU A 167 37.20 -30.33 13.84
C GLU A 167 36.74 -31.12 15.08
N ALA A 168 35.44 -31.12 15.38
CA ALA A 168 34.88 -31.87 16.51
C ALA A 168 35.06 -33.39 16.33
N VAL A 169 34.81 -33.89 15.11
CA VAL A 169 35.02 -35.29 14.74
C VAL A 169 36.50 -35.67 14.86
N ASN A 170 37.42 -34.83 14.37
CA ASN A 170 38.87 -35.07 14.49
C ASN A 170 39.36 -35.08 15.94
N ARG A 171 38.71 -34.31 16.82
CA ARG A 171 38.98 -34.29 18.27
C ARG A 171 38.33 -35.48 19.01
N GLY A 172 37.41 -36.20 18.37
CA GLY A 172 36.66 -37.31 18.98
C GLY A 172 35.48 -36.88 19.86
N ASP A 173 35.07 -35.62 19.79
CA ASP A 173 33.92 -35.11 20.55
C ASP A 173 32.63 -35.25 19.72
N ILE A 174 31.95 -36.38 19.91
CA ILE A 174 30.79 -36.77 19.11
C ILE A 174 29.56 -35.92 19.45
N GLN A 175 29.40 -35.54 20.72
CA GLN A 175 28.21 -34.80 21.18
C GLN A 175 28.16 -33.42 20.53
N THR A 176 29.29 -32.71 20.52
CA THR A 176 29.36 -31.38 19.89
C THR A 176 29.23 -31.46 18.37
N ALA A 177 29.75 -32.51 17.74
CA ALA A 177 29.56 -32.74 16.31
C ALA A 177 28.08 -32.94 15.94
N GLU A 178 27.33 -33.69 16.75
CA GLU A 178 25.89 -33.92 16.58
C GLU A 178 25.09 -32.62 16.68
N GLU A 179 25.31 -31.82 17.74
CA GLU A 179 24.65 -30.52 17.91
C GLU A 179 24.91 -29.57 16.74
N LEU A 180 26.15 -29.54 16.24
CA LEU A 180 26.53 -28.72 15.10
C LEU A 180 25.89 -29.23 13.79
N SER A 181 25.73 -30.55 13.65
CA SER A 181 25.06 -31.20 12.52
C SER A 181 23.57 -30.85 12.51
N ASP A 182 22.87 -30.97 13.63
CA ASP A 182 21.45 -30.61 13.75
C ASP A 182 21.23 -29.14 13.42
N ARG A 183 22.13 -28.27 13.91
CA ARG A 183 22.11 -26.84 13.57
C ARG A 183 22.30 -26.60 12.07
N LEU A 184 23.23 -27.32 11.43
CA LEU A 184 23.46 -27.23 10.00
C LEU A 184 22.22 -27.69 9.21
N ALA A 185 21.61 -28.80 9.61
CA ALA A 185 20.40 -29.34 9.00
C ALA A 185 19.23 -28.36 9.09
N ASN A 186 18.98 -27.79 10.28
CA ASN A 186 17.94 -26.78 10.49
C ASN A 186 18.15 -25.53 9.63
N ARG A 187 19.41 -25.07 9.51
CA ARG A 187 19.75 -23.93 8.65
C ARG A 187 19.48 -24.24 7.17
N GLN A 188 19.92 -25.40 6.70
CA GLN A 188 19.71 -25.81 5.30
C GLN A 188 18.21 -26.00 5.00
N PHE A 189 17.47 -26.58 5.93
CA PHE A 189 16.02 -26.72 5.82
C PHE A 189 15.29 -25.37 5.79
N GLY A 190 15.69 -24.44 6.66
CA GLY A 190 15.16 -23.07 6.64
C GLY A 190 15.39 -22.36 5.30
N LYS A 191 16.56 -22.56 4.68
CA LYS A 191 16.84 -22.07 3.33
C LYS A 191 15.93 -22.72 2.28
N LYS A 192 15.69 -24.02 2.35
CA LYS A 192 14.76 -24.70 1.44
C LYS A 192 13.35 -24.10 1.54
N ILE A 193 12.90 -23.78 2.76
CA ILE A 193 11.60 -23.11 2.97
C ILE A 193 11.60 -21.71 2.35
N SER A 194 12.64 -20.89 2.57
CA SER A 194 12.69 -19.54 1.99
C SER A 194 12.66 -19.57 0.47
N ASP A 195 13.44 -20.46 -0.14
CA ASP A 195 13.55 -20.61 -1.58
C ASP A 195 12.20 -21.08 -2.17
N ALA A 196 11.50 -22.00 -1.50
CA ALA A 196 10.17 -22.46 -1.89
C ALA A 196 9.09 -21.36 -1.80
N VAL A 197 9.14 -20.52 -0.77
CA VAL A 197 8.23 -19.36 -0.63
C VAL A 197 8.49 -18.33 -1.74
N GLU A 198 9.75 -18.05 -2.05
CA GLU A 198 10.11 -17.15 -3.15
C GLU A 198 9.60 -17.70 -4.50
N ALA A 199 9.77 -19.00 -4.75
CA ALA A 199 9.26 -19.66 -5.94
C ALA A 199 7.72 -19.57 -6.04
N ARG A 200 7.00 -19.79 -4.94
CA ARG A 200 5.54 -19.64 -4.87
C ARG A 200 5.11 -18.22 -5.27
N ASP A 201 5.75 -17.21 -4.68
CA ASP A 201 5.42 -15.81 -4.93
C ASP A 201 5.73 -15.42 -6.38
N TYR A 202 6.82 -15.94 -6.95
CA TYR A 202 7.14 -15.79 -8.36
C TYR A 202 6.06 -16.41 -9.26
N LEU A 203 5.58 -17.63 -8.97
CA LEU A 203 4.51 -18.27 -9.74
C LEU A 203 3.22 -17.45 -9.71
N LYS A 204 2.86 -16.89 -8.54
CA LYS A 204 1.70 -15.99 -8.39
C LYS A 204 1.86 -14.73 -9.26
N ARG A 205 3.03 -14.07 -9.19
CA ARG A 205 3.33 -12.88 -10.01
C ARG A 205 3.29 -13.20 -11.51
N LYS A 206 3.92 -14.31 -11.92
CA LYS A 206 3.97 -14.77 -13.31
C LYS A 206 2.56 -15.04 -13.86
N LYS A 207 1.69 -15.68 -13.09
CA LYS A 207 0.29 -15.92 -13.49
C LYS A 207 -0.47 -14.61 -13.72
N ILE A 208 -0.31 -13.63 -12.83
CA ILE A 208 -0.92 -12.29 -12.97
C ILE A 208 -0.41 -11.59 -14.23
N GLU A 209 0.91 -11.64 -14.46
CA GLU A 209 1.52 -11.04 -15.64
C GLU A 209 1.00 -11.68 -16.93
N ASP A 210 1.00 -13.02 -17.01
CA ASP A 210 0.49 -13.78 -18.14
C ASP A 210 -0.97 -13.44 -18.44
N ASP A 211 -1.82 -13.32 -17.40
CA ASP A 211 -3.22 -12.95 -17.57
C ASP A 211 -3.38 -11.49 -18.03
N SER A 212 -2.53 -10.58 -17.56
CA SER A 212 -2.48 -9.20 -18.06
C SER A 212 -2.08 -9.14 -19.54
N VAL A 213 -1.10 -9.97 -19.96
CA VAL A 213 -0.65 -10.07 -21.35
C VAL A 213 -1.75 -10.66 -22.21
N LYS A 214 -2.42 -11.73 -21.77
CA LYS A 214 -3.58 -12.31 -22.46
C LYS A 214 -4.70 -11.28 -22.60
N GLN A 215 -5.00 -10.49 -21.57
CA GLN A 215 -5.99 -9.41 -21.65
C GLN A 215 -5.59 -8.33 -22.65
N LYS A 216 -4.32 -7.90 -22.66
CA LYS A 216 -3.80 -6.94 -23.66
C LYS A 216 -3.90 -7.49 -25.09
N LYS A 217 -3.57 -8.78 -25.30
CA LYS A 217 -3.72 -9.48 -26.59
C LYS A 217 -5.19 -9.56 -27.03
N LYS A 218 -6.11 -9.93 -26.14
CA LYS A 218 -7.56 -9.95 -26.42
C LYS A 218 -8.12 -8.57 -26.78
N LYS A 219 -7.61 -7.50 -26.16
CA LYS A 219 -8.00 -6.11 -26.45
C LYS A 219 -7.43 -5.58 -27.77
N LYS A 220 -6.47 -6.25 -28.40
CA LYS A 220 -5.98 -5.90 -29.73
C LYS A 220 -7.06 -6.29 -30.75
N LEU A 221 -8.08 -5.44 -30.82
CA LEU A 221 -9.23 -5.51 -31.73
C LEU A 221 -8.75 -5.55 -33.18
N HIS A 222 -9.48 -6.29 -33.99
CA HIS A 222 -9.20 -6.53 -35.40
C HIS A 222 -9.40 -5.26 -36.23
N TRP A 223 -8.43 -4.34 -36.18
CA TRP A 223 -8.32 -3.23 -37.13
C TRP A 223 -7.70 -3.73 -38.45
N GLY A 224 -8.32 -4.77 -39.03
CA GLY A 224 -8.01 -5.26 -40.36
C GLY A 224 -9.07 -4.75 -41.32
N PHE A 225 -8.62 -4.04 -42.35
CA PHE A 225 -9.37 -3.68 -43.55
C PHE A 225 -10.44 -4.74 -43.87
N GLN A 226 -11.72 -4.38 -43.81
CA GLN A 226 -12.74 -5.16 -44.50
C GLN A 226 -12.36 -5.11 -45.97
N GLU A 227 -11.91 -6.22 -46.53
CA GLU A 227 -11.74 -6.34 -47.98
C GLU A 227 -13.13 -6.20 -48.59
N LYS A 228 -13.45 -4.97 -48.98
CA LYS A 228 -14.68 -4.66 -49.70
C LYS A 228 -14.69 -5.54 -50.92
N GLU A 229 -15.66 -6.44 -51.02
CA GLU A 229 -15.71 -7.35 -52.16
C GLU A 229 -15.76 -6.52 -53.45
N ARG A 230 -14.95 -6.91 -54.44
CA ARG A 230 -14.66 -6.10 -55.65
C ARG A 230 -15.92 -5.70 -56.43
N TRP A 231 -17.06 -6.35 -56.21
CA TRP A 231 -18.34 -6.01 -56.83
C TRP A 231 -19.03 -4.78 -56.20
N GLU A 232 -18.71 -4.39 -54.96
CA GLU A 232 -19.29 -3.19 -54.33
C GLU A 232 -18.57 -1.88 -54.68
N THR A 233 -17.42 -1.94 -55.35
CA THR A 233 -16.62 -0.75 -55.71
C THR A 233 -16.70 -0.43 -57.21
N LYS A 234 -17.40 -1.26 -57.99
CA LYS A 234 -17.55 -1.08 -59.43
C LYS A 234 -19.02 -1.21 -59.81
N GLY A 235 -19.71 -0.09 -59.93
CA GLY A 235 -21.00 -0.03 -60.64
C GLY A 235 -22.02 0.91 -60.03
N ASN A 236 -21.72 2.20 -59.95
CA ASN A 236 -22.76 3.22 -60.08
C ASN A 236 -22.37 4.08 -61.28
N MET A 237 -22.62 3.54 -62.47
CA MET A 237 -22.46 4.20 -63.76
C MET A 237 -23.49 3.61 -64.73
#